data_AF-A0A844LIQ3-F1
#
_entry.id   AF-A0A844LIQ3-F1
#
_cell.length_a   1.000
_cell.length_b   1.000
_cell.length_c   1.000
_cell.angle_alpha   90.00
_cell.angle_beta   90.00
_cell.angle_gamma   90.00
#
_symmetry.space_group_name_H-M   'P 1'
#
loop_
_entity.id
_entity.type
_entity.pdbx_description
1 polymer ?
#
loop_
_entity_poly.entity_id
_entity_poly.type
_entity_poly.pdbx_seq_one_letter_code
_entity_poly.pdbx_strand_id
1 'polypeptide(L)' 'NVTELGSVVNAAGDLIVPGGTAAEKKAVGVVVAKGTVVDAHAIVLQKGLVFPDGITDVQKAAALADLKAIGVKVR' A
#
# COMPACT_ATOMS: atom_id res chain seq x y z
N ASN A 1 -4.29 -10.78 -3.66
CA ASN A 1 -4.62 -11.13 -5.07
C ASN A 1 -4.66 -9.96 -6.06
N VAL A 2 -4.18 -8.77 -5.67
CA VAL A 2 -4.22 -7.59 -6.56
C VAL A 2 -3.18 -7.70 -7.68
N THR A 3 -3.55 -7.30 -8.90
CA THR A 3 -2.69 -7.37 -10.09
C THR A 3 -2.32 -6.01 -10.67
N GLU A 4 -2.97 -4.95 -10.20
CA GLU A 4 -2.68 -3.59 -10.63
C GLU A 4 -1.35 -3.11 -10.05
N LEU A 5 -0.52 -2.53 -10.91
CA LEU A 5 0.79 -2.01 -10.52
C LEU A 5 0.61 -0.77 -9.65
N GLY A 6 1.41 -0.67 -8.60
CA GLY A 6 1.36 0.44 -7.65
C GLY A 6 0.28 0.31 -6.59
N SER A 7 -0.52 -0.75 -6.60
CA SER A 7 -1.50 -1.02 -5.55
C SER A 7 -0.86 -1.15 -4.18
N VAL A 8 -1.38 -0.40 -3.20
CA VAL A 8 -0.98 -0.48 -1.80
C VAL A 8 -1.76 -1.61 -1.11
N VAL A 9 -1.04 -2.58 -0.57
CA VAL A 9 -1.63 -3.84 -0.08
C VAL A 9 -1.39 -4.10 1.40
N ASN A 10 -2.27 -4.92 1.98
CA ASN A 10 -2.19 -5.45 3.34
C ASN A 10 -1.40 -6.78 3.39
N ALA A 11 -1.30 -7.39 4.57
CA ALA A 11 -0.54 -8.63 4.80
C ALA A 11 -1.07 -9.87 4.04
N ALA A 12 -2.33 -9.85 3.59
CA ALA A 12 -2.88 -10.89 2.73
C ALA A 12 -2.52 -10.68 1.24
N GLY A 13 -1.87 -9.57 0.89
CA GLY A 13 -1.60 -9.18 -0.50
C GLY A 13 -2.85 -8.64 -1.21
N ASP A 14 -3.85 -8.20 -0.46
CA ASP A 14 -5.05 -7.55 -0.95
C ASP A 14 -4.98 -6.05 -0.76
N LEU A 15 -5.75 -5.29 -1.54
CA LEU A 15 -5.79 -3.84 -1.43
C LEU A 15 -6.22 -3.46 0.00
N ILE A 16 -5.58 -2.44 0.58
CA ILE A 16 -5.96 -1.99 1.92
C ILE A 16 -7.45 -1.62 1.96
N VAL A 17 -8.11 -1.82 3.10
CA VAL A 17 -9.56 -1.56 3.25
C VAL A 17 -9.77 -0.46 4.29
N PRO A 18 -10.22 0.75 3.90
CA PRO A 18 -10.28 1.91 4.81
C PRO A 18 -11.22 1.71 6.02
N GLY A 19 -12.29 0.94 5.85
CA GLY A 19 -13.26 0.59 6.91
C GLY A 19 -13.06 -0.80 7.51
N GLY A 20 -11.98 -1.49 7.15
CA GLY A 20 -11.68 -2.84 7.62
C GLY A 20 -11.09 -2.87 9.03
N THR A 21 -10.73 -4.07 9.46
CA THR A 21 -9.98 -4.33 10.69
C THR A 21 -8.61 -3.64 10.68
N ALA A 22 -7.94 -3.63 11.84
CA ALA A 22 -6.60 -3.04 11.95
C ALA A 22 -5.57 -3.69 11.01
N ALA A 23 -5.71 -4.98 10.70
CA ALA A 23 -4.84 -5.68 9.77
C ALA A 23 -5.15 -5.31 8.31
N GLU A 24 -6.44 -5.16 7.97
CA GLU A 24 -6.87 -4.89 6.59
C GLU A 24 -6.60 -3.44 6.17
N LYS A 25 -6.55 -2.50 7.12
CA LYS A 25 -6.24 -1.08 6.85
C LYS A 25 -4.74 -0.77 6.82
N LYS A 26 -3.89 -1.68 7.31
CA LYS A 26 -2.46 -1.46 7.41
C LYS A 26 -1.77 -1.75 6.08
N ALA A 27 -1.02 -0.78 5.57
CA ALA A 27 -0.21 -0.99 4.38
C ALA A 27 1.09 -1.73 4.75
N VAL A 28 1.43 -2.77 4.00
CA VAL A 28 2.66 -3.56 4.23
C VAL A 28 3.48 -3.75 2.96
N GLY A 29 3.02 -3.24 1.82
CA GLY A 29 3.77 -3.32 0.58
C GLY A 29 3.05 -2.70 -0.60
N VAL A 30 3.73 -2.74 -1.74
CA VAL A 30 3.25 -2.23 -3.03
C VAL A 30 3.43 -3.28 -4.12
N VAL A 31 2.42 -3.49 -4.97
CA VAL A 31 2.49 -4.41 -6.10
C VAL A 31 3.39 -3.84 -7.21
N VAL A 32 4.40 -4.60 -7.64
CA VAL A 32 5.35 -4.20 -8.72
C VAL A 32 5.28 -5.09 -9.95
N ALA A 33 4.66 -6.26 -9.83
CA ALA A 33 4.33 -7.17 -10.92
C ALA A 33 3.22 -8.12 -10.46
N LYS A 34 2.62 -8.87 -11.39
CA LYS A 34 1.58 -9.85 -11.06
C LYS A 34 2.11 -10.86 -10.03
N GLY A 35 1.50 -10.89 -8.84
CA GLY A 35 1.90 -11.77 -7.74
C GLY A 35 3.21 -11.37 -7.04
N THR A 36 3.77 -10.20 -7.34
CA THR A 36 5.01 -9.70 -6.72
C THR A 36 4.73 -8.41 -5.96
N VAL A 37 5.02 -8.44 -4.66
CA VAL A 37 4.90 -7.29 -3.75
C VAL A 37 6.28 -6.93 -3.26
N VAL A 38 6.56 -5.63 -3.21
CA VAL A 38 7.72 -5.09 -2.51
C VAL A 38 7.27 -4.60 -1.15
N ASP A 39 7.88 -5.15 -0.11
CA ASP A 39 7.52 -5.00 1.30
C ASP A 39 8.68 -4.44 2.16
N ALA A 40 9.82 -4.10 1.55
CA ALA A 40 10.91 -3.39 2.20
C ALA A 40 11.86 -2.75 1.19
N HIS A 41 12.66 -1.78 1.66
CA HIS A 41 13.85 -1.25 0.98
C HIS A 41 13.65 -0.83 -0.50
N ALA A 42 12.59 -0.07 -0.79
CA ALA A 42 12.33 0.41 -2.14
C ALA A 42 12.02 1.90 -2.18
N ILE A 43 12.10 2.47 -3.38
CA ILE A 43 11.66 3.83 -3.67
C ILE A 43 10.48 3.73 -4.63
N VAL A 44 9.34 4.28 -4.23
CA VAL A 44 8.13 4.35 -5.05
C VAL A 44 7.74 5.81 -5.27
N LEU A 45 7.15 6.11 -6.43
CA LEU A 45 6.63 7.44 -6.72
C LEU A 45 5.18 7.51 -6.25
N GLN A 46 4.84 8.53 -5.47
CA GLN A 46 3.49 8.70 -4.92
C GLN A 46 2.44 8.76 -6.03
N LYS A 47 2.75 9.41 -7.15
CA LYS A 47 1.86 9.52 -8.32
C LYS A 47 1.49 8.19 -8.96
N GLY A 48 2.27 7.13 -8.72
CA GLY A 48 2.05 5.80 -9.26
C GLY A 48 1.33 4.86 -8.29
N LEU A 49 1.00 5.31 -7.08
CA LEU A 49 0.33 4.49 -6.10
C LEU A 49 -1.17 4.44 -6.35
N VAL A 50 -1.72 3.23 -6.29
CA VAL A 50 -3.15 2.97 -6.41
C VAL A 50 -3.70 2.61 -5.05
N PHE A 51 -4.74 3.32 -4.64
CA PHE A 51 -5.43 3.14 -3.37
C PHE A 51 -6.88 2.71 -3.63
N PRO A 52 -7.54 2.06 -2.65
CA PRO A 52 -8.96 1.72 -2.75
C PRO A 52 -9.85 2.97 -2.93
N ASP A 53 -10.97 2.78 -3.61
CA ASP A 53 -12.01 3.80 -3.73
C ASP A 53 -12.54 4.25 -2.35
N GLY A 54 -12.84 5.54 -2.24
CA GLY A 54 -13.36 6.12 -1.00
C GLY A 54 -12.33 6.31 0.12
N ILE A 55 -11.05 6.05 -0.12
CA ILE A 55 -9.99 6.34 0.86
C ILE A 55 -9.84 7.85 1.08
N THR A 56 -9.80 8.25 2.35
CA THR A 56 -9.58 9.64 2.74
C THR A 56 -8.09 10.01 2.71
N ASP A 57 -7.78 11.31 2.65
CA ASP A 57 -6.38 11.77 2.66
C ASP A 57 -5.66 11.43 3.97
N VAL A 58 -6.38 11.41 5.09
CA VAL A 58 -5.84 10.99 6.39
C VAL A 58 -5.42 9.51 6.34
N GLN A 59 -6.24 8.65 5.74
CA GLN A 59 -5.94 7.23 5.59
C GLN A 59 -4.79 6.99 4.60
N LYS A 60 -4.72 7.77 3.50
CA LYS A 60 -3.55 7.74 2.60
C LYS A 60 -2.29 8.11 3.35
N ALA A 61 -2.31 9.18 4.16
CA ALA A 61 -1.15 9.60 4.94
C ALA A 61 -0.70 8.51 5.94
N ALA A 62 -1.65 7.83 6.58
CA ALA A 62 -1.35 6.69 7.46
C ALA A 62 -0.71 5.52 6.69
N ALA A 63 -1.27 5.13 5.54
CA ALA A 63 -0.70 4.08 4.69
C ALA A 63 0.72 4.43 4.21
N LEU A 64 0.96 5.69 3.85
CA LEU A 64 2.30 6.16 3.48
C LEU A 64 3.29 6.12 4.66
N ALA A 65 2.81 6.38 5.89
CA ALA A 65 3.63 6.25 7.09
C ALA A 65 3.99 4.78 7.37
N ASP A 66 3.04 3.87 7.18
CA ASP A 66 3.27 2.43 7.31
C ASP A 66 4.34 1.95 6.30
N LEU A 67 4.22 2.37 5.03
CA LEU A 67 5.23 2.06 4.00
C LEU A 67 6.61 2.62 4.36
N LYS A 68 6.69 3.83 4.91
CA LYS A 68 7.96 4.40 5.39
C LYS A 68 8.54 3.61 6.56
N ALA A 69 7.70 3.09 7.45
CA ALA A 69 8.13 2.31 8.61
C ALA A 69 8.80 0.98 8.22
N ILE A 70 8.41 0.38 7.09
CA ILE A 70 9.04 -0.82 6.51
C ILE A 70 10.21 -0.50 5.56
N GLY A 71 10.63 0.76 5.46
CA GLY A 71 11.77 1.18 4.64
C GLY A 71 11.44 1.44 3.17
N VAL A 72 10.16 1.51 2.80
CA VAL A 72 9.72 1.97 1.47
C VAL A 72 9.62 3.49 1.46
N LYS A 73 10.51 4.14 0.71
CA LYS A 73 10.54 5.60 0.56
C LYS A 73 9.57 6.03 -0.54
N VAL A 74 8.54 6.78 -0.16
CA VAL A 74 7.62 7.40 -1.13
C VAL A 74 8.12 8.81 -1.49
N ARG A 75 8.25 9.11 -2.79
CA ARG A 75 8.68 10.40 -3.35
C ARG A 75 7.64 11.03 -4.27
#